data_AF-A0AAW1QVT4-F1
#
_entry.id   AF-A0AAW1QVT4-F1
#
_cell.length_a   1.000
_cell.length_b   1.000
_cell.length_c   1.000
_cell.angle_alpha   90.00
_cell.angle_beta   90.00
_cell.angle_gamma   90.00
#
_symmetry.space_group_name_H-M   'P 1'
#
loop_
_entity.id
_entity.type
_entity.pdbx_description
1 polymer ?
#
loop_
_entity_poly.entity_id
_entity_poly.type
_entity_poly.pdbx_seq_one_letter_code
_entity_poly.pdbx_strand_id
1 'polypeptide(L)'
;MLHAGLMHGHKPPASVSLPLLWFDRLLRRYGALLPLPILALRAAAVLLTPGARSRAPRALGDGAPAASVGEPVTWLWQRREFGEALVVYAGVTFVRWSVYGLHQAGVFWIMWRAGVVSAAPLMSDHVFLGSSLAAVLGAEAVLICLHIDRRAVAPRRHPAEHPLLWAGLLLCAVMLLLVCGDMHFTARFFHMPTESFWGAISGLGILQLPVCWWLLRGFSHAGPHAAP
;
A
#
# COMPACT_ATOMS: atom_id res chain seq x y z
N MET A 1 -15.23 41.81 16.74
CA MET A 1 -13.92 42.30 16.27
C MET A 1 -12.86 41.26 16.61
N LEU A 2 -12.62 40.33 15.71
CA LEU A 2 -11.55 39.33 15.81
C LEU A 2 -10.33 39.90 15.10
N HIS A 3 -9.21 39.99 15.82
CA HIS A 3 -7.92 40.39 15.27
C HIS A 3 -7.50 39.38 14.20
N ALA A 4 -7.69 39.77 12.93
CA ALA A 4 -6.93 39.26 11.80
C ALA A 4 -5.47 39.69 11.99
N GLY A 5 -4.74 38.91 12.78
CA GLY A 5 -3.30 39.03 12.93
C GLY A 5 -2.65 38.89 11.56
N LEU A 6 -2.07 39.99 11.10
CA LEU A 6 -1.20 40.11 9.94
C LEU A 6 -0.08 39.07 10.01
N MET A 7 -0.33 37.88 9.47
CA MET A 7 0.72 37.04 8.90
C MET A 7 1.25 37.79 7.68
N HIS A 8 2.17 38.74 7.91
CA HIS A 8 2.94 39.37 6.86
C HIS A 8 3.62 38.26 6.06
N GLY A 9 3.06 37.98 4.89
CA GLY A 9 3.56 37.03 3.92
C GLY A 9 4.93 37.47 3.44
N HIS A 10 5.97 37.03 4.14
CA HIS A 10 7.22 36.72 3.47
C HIS A 10 6.92 35.59 2.49
N LYS A 11 6.72 35.95 1.22
CA LYS A 11 6.91 34.97 0.14
C LYS A 11 8.28 34.35 0.39
N PRO A 12 8.38 33.04 0.66
CA PRO A 12 9.68 32.42 0.78
C PRO A 12 10.47 32.74 -0.51
N PRO A 13 11.77 33.04 -0.42
CA PRO A 13 12.56 33.37 -1.58
C PRO A 13 12.40 32.27 -2.64
N ALA A 14 12.40 32.66 -3.93
CA ALA A 14 12.13 31.80 -5.08
C ALA A 14 13.09 30.60 -5.25
N SER A 15 13.95 30.34 -4.27
CA SER A 15 14.99 29.30 -4.24
C SER A 15 14.77 28.22 -3.17
N VAL A 16 13.67 28.22 -2.40
CA VAL A 16 13.42 27.13 -1.43
C VAL A 16 12.91 25.89 -2.18
N SER A 17 13.85 25.09 -2.68
CA SER A 17 13.54 23.74 -3.15
C SER A 17 13.12 22.89 -1.95
N LEU A 18 11.83 22.62 -1.83
CA LEU A 18 11.35 21.67 -0.82
C LEU A 18 11.96 20.29 -1.11
N PRO A 19 12.55 19.61 -0.10
CA PRO A 19 13.36 18.40 -0.31
C PRO A 19 12.58 17.24 -0.95
N LEU A 20 11.24 17.25 -0.84
CA LEU A 20 10.36 16.21 -1.39
C LEU A 20 9.51 16.68 -2.59
N LEU A 21 9.78 17.86 -3.16
CA LEU A 21 8.99 18.36 -4.30
C LEU A 21 9.01 17.41 -5.51
N TRP A 22 10.13 16.71 -5.73
CA TRP A 22 10.25 15.71 -6.78
C TRP A 22 9.31 14.51 -6.52
N PHE A 23 9.16 14.12 -5.26
CA PHE A 23 8.31 13.00 -4.86
C PHE A 23 6.83 13.38 -4.90
N ASP A 24 6.46 14.60 -4.49
CA ASP A 24 5.09 15.13 -4.66
C ASP A 24 4.65 15.03 -6.14
N ARG A 25 5.53 15.46 -7.08
CA ARG A 25 5.24 15.35 -8.52
C ARG A 25 5.04 13.90 -8.97
N LEU A 26 5.85 12.98 -8.46
CA LEU A 26 5.71 11.55 -8.71
C LEU A 26 4.37 11.02 -8.16
N LEU A 27 4.04 11.40 -6.92
CA LEU A 27 2.83 10.97 -6.21
C LEU A 27 1.55 11.45 -6.93
N ARG A 28 1.55 12.68 -7.44
CA ARG A 28 0.42 13.22 -8.22
C ARG A 28 0.22 12.46 -9.52
N ARG A 29 1.30 12.15 -10.24
CA ARG A 29 1.22 11.55 -11.58
C ARG A 29 1.03 10.05 -11.55
N TYR A 30 1.71 9.37 -10.64
CA TYR A 30 1.83 7.91 -10.61
C TYR A 30 1.46 7.31 -9.26
N GLY A 31 0.86 8.08 -8.35
CA GLY A 31 0.59 7.64 -6.99
C GLY A 31 -0.15 6.31 -6.91
N ALA A 32 -1.16 6.08 -7.75
CA ALA A 32 -1.90 4.82 -7.78
C ALA A 32 -1.06 3.61 -8.24
N LEU A 33 0.03 3.84 -8.97
CA LEU A 33 0.92 2.81 -9.51
C LEU A 33 2.09 2.49 -8.57
N LEU A 34 2.36 3.32 -7.56
CA LEU A 34 3.50 3.14 -6.65
C LEU A 34 3.52 1.79 -5.91
N PRO A 35 2.38 1.16 -5.56
CA PRO A 35 2.40 -0.18 -4.97
C PRO A 35 2.74 -1.32 -5.94
N LEU A 36 2.63 -1.11 -7.26
CA LEU A 36 2.77 -2.18 -8.25
C LEU A 36 4.15 -2.86 -8.25
N PRO A 37 5.29 -2.16 -8.11
CA PRO A 37 6.59 -2.81 -8.02
C PRO A 37 6.71 -3.73 -6.80
N ILE A 38 6.14 -3.34 -5.66
CA ILE A 38 6.14 -4.16 -4.43
C ILE A 38 5.28 -5.41 -4.63
N LEU A 39 4.08 -5.23 -5.17
CA LEU A 39 3.18 -6.32 -5.51
C LEU A 39 3.84 -7.29 -6.51
N ALA A 40 4.59 -6.78 -7.49
CA ALA A 40 5.31 -7.60 -8.46
C ALA A 40 6.43 -8.42 -7.80
N LEU A 41 7.17 -7.85 -6.85
CA LEU A 41 8.18 -8.58 -6.07
C LEU A 41 7.55 -9.70 -5.23
N ARG A 42 6.44 -9.41 -4.54
CA ARG A 42 5.70 -10.44 -3.79
C ARG A 42 5.11 -11.51 -4.71
N ALA A 43 4.52 -11.12 -5.85
CA ALA A 43 4.02 -12.05 -6.85
C ALA A 43 5.12 -12.98 -7.38
N ALA A 44 6.30 -12.43 -7.70
CA ALA A 44 7.45 -13.21 -8.13
C ALA A 44 7.89 -14.20 -7.04
N ALA A 45 7.94 -13.79 -5.77
CA ALA A 45 8.24 -14.69 -4.66
C ALA A 45 7.21 -15.82 -4.50
N VAL A 46 5.91 -15.51 -4.64
CA VAL A 46 4.82 -16.52 -4.63
C VAL A 46 4.92 -17.46 -5.83
N LEU A 47 5.29 -16.99 -7.02
CA LEU A 47 5.44 -17.83 -8.22
C LEU A 47 6.68 -18.75 -8.15
N LEU A 48 7.74 -18.31 -7.47
CA LEU A 48 8.93 -19.10 -7.21
C LEU A 48 8.76 -20.10 -6.06
N THR A 49 7.67 -19.96 -5.28
CA THR A 49 7.31 -20.95 -4.28
C THR A 49 7.01 -22.27 -4.99
N PRO A 50 7.71 -23.36 -4.67
CA PRO A 50 7.46 -24.67 -5.30
C PRO A 50 6.02 -25.12 -5.03
N GLY A 51 5.11 -24.81 -5.95
CA GLY A 51 3.72 -25.24 -5.89
C GLY A 51 3.63 -26.62 -6.51
N ALA A 52 3.66 -27.68 -5.70
CA ALA A 52 3.17 -29.03 -6.04
C ALA A 52 3.54 -29.58 -7.45
N ARG A 53 4.67 -29.19 -8.05
CA ARG A 53 5.10 -29.68 -9.37
C ARG A 53 5.64 -31.11 -9.34
N SER A 54 5.49 -31.82 -8.23
CA SER A 54 5.93 -33.20 -8.07
C SER A 54 4.77 -34.14 -7.83
N ARG A 55 3.76 -34.13 -8.71
CA ARG A 55 3.10 -35.39 -9.05
C ARG A 55 3.88 -36.02 -10.20
N ALA A 56 5.12 -36.44 -9.91
CA ALA A 56 5.67 -37.54 -10.68
C ALA A 56 4.73 -38.72 -10.43
N PRO A 57 4.19 -39.39 -11.46
CA PRO A 57 3.53 -40.66 -11.26
C PRO A 57 4.60 -41.58 -10.64
N ARG A 58 4.52 -41.80 -9.33
CA ARG A 58 5.33 -42.80 -8.66
C ARG A 58 4.84 -44.11 -9.25
N ALA A 59 5.62 -44.67 -10.17
CA ALA A 59 5.46 -46.03 -10.62
C ALA A 59 5.24 -46.89 -9.36
N LEU A 60 4.14 -47.63 -9.36
CA LEU A 60 3.82 -48.64 -8.35
C LEU A 60 5.07 -49.49 -8.14
N GLY A 61 5.72 -49.34 -6.99
CA GLY A 61 6.85 -50.12 -6.54
C GLY A 61 6.79 -50.12 -5.02
N ASP A 62 6.47 -51.29 -4.49
CA ASP A 62 5.85 -51.52 -3.19
C ASP A 62 6.65 -51.03 -1.97
N GLY A 63 5.94 -50.52 -0.96
CA GLY A 63 6.33 -50.73 0.45
C GLY A 63 6.78 -49.54 1.31
N ALA A 64 6.95 -48.33 0.79
CA ALA A 64 7.38 -47.19 1.63
C ALA A 64 6.19 -46.42 2.24
N PRO A 65 6.16 -46.15 3.56
CA PRO A 65 5.08 -45.40 4.19
C PRO A 65 5.01 -43.99 3.58
N ALA A 66 3.85 -43.65 3.06
CA ALA A 66 3.54 -42.41 2.37
C ALA A 66 3.51 -41.24 3.36
N ALA A 67 4.68 -40.75 3.77
CA ALA A 67 4.78 -39.49 4.49
C ALA A 67 4.83 -38.30 3.51
N SER A 68 4.05 -37.26 3.84
CA SER A 68 3.97 -35.91 3.25
C SER A 68 2.98 -35.66 2.10
N VAL A 69 1.67 -35.76 2.42
CA VAL A 69 0.53 -35.19 1.66
C VAL A 69 0.30 -33.69 2.00
N GLY A 70 1.28 -33.00 2.60
CA GLY A 70 1.10 -31.66 3.20
C GLY A 70 1.27 -30.44 2.30
N GLU A 71 1.78 -30.57 1.08
CA GLU A 71 2.17 -29.40 0.25
C GLU A 71 1.08 -28.68 -0.57
N PRO A 72 -0.08 -29.27 -0.97
CA PRO A 72 -1.01 -28.56 -1.85
C PRO A 72 -1.78 -27.44 -1.14
N VAL A 73 -1.87 -27.48 0.20
CA VAL A 73 -2.68 -26.55 0.98
C VAL A 73 -2.02 -25.16 1.02
N THR A 74 -0.74 -25.06 1.36
CA THR A 74 -0.04 -23.77 1.55
C THR A 74 -0.01 -22.91 0.28
N TRP A 75 0.13 -23.52 -0.89
CA TRP A 75 0.13 -22.81 -2.18
C TRP A 75 -1.25 -22.23 -2.55
N LEU A 76 -2.33 -22.98 -2.30
CA LEU A 76 -3.69 -22.49 -2.52
C LEU A 76 -4.02 -21.31 -1.59
N TRP A 77 -3.57 -21.37 -0.34
CA TRP A 77 -3.68 -20.27 0.61
C TRP A 77 -2.95 -19.02 0.13
N GLN A 78 -1.69 -19.14 -0.31
CA GLN A 78 -0.92 -18.00 -0.84
C GLN A 78 -1.60 -17.36 -2.06
N ARG A 79 -2.16 -18.17 -2.98
CA ARG A 79 -2.89 -17.65 -4.13
C ARG A 79 -4.16 -16.91 -3.74
N ARG A 80 -4.89 -17.46 -2.76
CA ARG A 80 -6.10 -16.82 -2.25
C ARG A 80 -5.76 -15.51 -1.54
N GLU A 81 -4.78 -15.49 -0.65
CA GLU A 81 -4.30 -14.28 0.03
C GLU A 81 -3.84 -13.22 -0.98
N PHE A 82 -3.14 -13.63 -2.04
CA PHE A 82 -2.75 -12.72 -3.12
C PHE A 82 -3.97 -12.16 -3.87
N GLY A 83 -4.94 -13.01 -4.21
CA GLY A 83 -6.18 -12.58 -4.87
C GLY A 83 -7.01 -11.63 -4.00
N GLU A 84 -7.14 -11.91 -2.71
CA GLU A 84 -7.82 -11.03 -1.75
C GLU A 84 -7.10 -9.68 -1.65
N ALA A 85 -5.76 -9.67 -1.58
CA ALA A 85 -4.97 -8.44 -1.59
C ALA A 85 -5.21 -7.60 -2.85
N LEU A 86 -5.25 -8.22 -4.04
CA LEU A 86 -5.56 -7.51 -5.29
C LEU A 86 -6.92 -6.84 -5.25
N VAL A 87 -7.95 -7.51 -4.72
CA VAL A 87 -9.30 -6.95 -4.60
C VAL A 87 -9.30 -5.75 -3.65
N VAL A 88 -8.64 -5.87 -2.49
CA VAL A 88 -8.51 -4.77 -1.52
C VAL A 88 -7.79 -3.58 -2.16
N TYR A 89 -6.70 -3.80 -2.90
CA TYR A 89 -5.94 -2.71 -3.52
C TYR A 89 -6.66 -2.06 -4.69
N ALA A 90 -7.39 -2.85 -5.48
CA ALA A 90 -8.28 -2.32 -6.50
C ALA A 90 -9.36 -1.43 -5.87
N GLY A 91 -9.96 -1.87 -4.76
CA GLY A 91 -10.92 -1.07 -3.98
C GLY A 91 -10.32 0.24 -3.46
N VAL A 92 -9.15 0.19 -2.82
CA VAL A 92 -8.43 1.39 -2.34
C VAL A 92 -8.10 2.34 -3.49
N THR A 93 -7.63 1.81 -4.62
CA THR A 93 -7.33 2.59 -5.83
C THR A 93 -8.57 3.25 -6.41
N PHE A 94 -9.69 2.53 -6.44
CA PHE A 94 -10.98 3.05 -6.91
C PHE A 94 -11.48 4.18 -6.03
N VAL A 95 -11.44 4.02 -4.69
CA VAL A 95 -11.81 5.08 -3.74
C VAL A 95 -10.92 6.30 -3.96
N ARG A 96 -9.61 6.09 -4.10
CA ARG A 96 -8.64 7.16 -4.37
C ARG A 96 -8.98 7.95 -5.63
N TRP A 97 -9.19 7.27 -6.76
CA TRP A 97 -9.55 7.92 -8.02
C TRP A 97 -10.89 8.64 -7.94
N SER A 98 -11.86 8.06 -7.25
CA SER A 98 -13.18 8.67 -7.07
C SER A 98 -13.08 9.98 -6.27
N VAL A 99 -12.40 9.96 -5.12
CA VAL A 99 -12.21 11.16 -4.29
C VAL A 99 -11.41 12.23 -5.02
N TYR A 100 -10.31 11.84 -5.69
CA TYR A 100 -9.51 12.77 -6.47
C TYR A 100 -10.30 13.38 -7.64
N GLY A 101 -11.04 12.55 -8.38
CA GLY A 101 -11.87 13.00 -9.51
C GLY A 101 -13.00 13.93 -9.06
N LEU A 102 -13.71 13.60 -7.99
CA LEU A 102 -14.76 14.43 -7.41
C LEU A 102 -14.20 15.77 -6.92
N HIS A 103 -13.04 15.76 -6.26
CA HIS A 103 -12.37 16.99 -5.82
C HIS A 103 -12.00 17.88 -7.00
N GLN A 104 -11.37 17.32 -8.05
CA GLN A 104 -11.02 18.05 -9.27
C GLN A 104 -12.25 18.62 -9.97
N ALA A 105 -13.32 17.83 -10.11
CA ALA A 105 -14.57 18.27 -10.71
C ALA A 105 -15.24 19.39 -9.91
N GLY A 106 -15.27 19.27 -8.57
CA GLY A 106 -15.84 20.27 -7.68
C GLY A 106 -15.12 21.60 -7.77
N VAL A 107 -13.78 21.59 -7.73
CA VAL A 107 -13.02 22.84 -7.85
C VAL A 107 -13.12 23.43 -9.25
N PHE A 108 -13.04 22.62 -10.30
CA PHE A 108 -13.28 23.09 -11.66
C PHE A 108 -14.65 23.79 -11.78
N TRP A 109 -15.70 23.21 -11.22
CA TRP A 109 -17.04 23.78 -11.24
C TRP A 109 -17.14 25.12 -10.48
N ILE A 110 -16.50 25.22 -9.31
CA ILE A 110 -16.44 26.46 -8.53
C ILE A 110 -15.69 27.55 -9.31
N MET A 111 -14.51 27.23 -9.84
CA MET A 111 -13.68 28.18 -10.61
C MET A 111 -14.38 28.64 -11.88
N TRP A 112 -15.02 27.71 -12.60
CA TRP A 112 -15.86 28.02 -13.76
C TRP A 112 -16.97 29.01 -13.41
N ARG A 113 -17.71 28.77 -12.31
CA ARG A 113 -18.76 29.70 -11.85
C ARG A 113 -18.23 31.07 -11.43
N ALA A 114 -17.00 31.14 -10.94
CA ALA A 114 -16.35 32.39 -10.59
C ALA A 114 -15.77 33.14 -11.80
N GLY A 115 -15.89 32.60 -13.03
CA GLY A 115 -15.30 33.17 -14.24
C GLY A 115 -13.77 33.06 -14.27
N VAL A 116 -13.17 32.26 -13.38
CA VAL A 116 -11.73 32.04 -13.32
C VAL A 116 -11.40 30.79 -14.13
N VAL A 117 -11.00 30.98 -15.38
CA VAL A 117 -10.64 29.87 -16.31
C VAL A 117 -9.18 29.46 -16.16
N SER A 118 -8.41 30.08 -15.25
CA SER A 118 -7.01 29.72 -15.07
C SER A 118 -6.87 28.44 -14.24
N ALA A 119 -5.96 27.57 -14.67
CA ALA A 119 -5.57 26.38 -13.93
C ALA A 119 -4.87 26.79 -12.63
N ALA A 120 -5.64 27.08 -11.58
CA ALA A 120 -5.06 27.17 -10.25
C ALA A 120 -4.46 25.80 -9.91
N PRO A 121 -3.23 25.75 -9.35
CA PRO A 121 -2.65 24.51 -8.88
C PRO A 121 -3.53 23.99 -7.74
N LEU A 122 -4.43 23.09 -8.11
CA LEU A 122 -5.32 22.39 -7.22
C LEU A 122 -4.47 21.59 -6.24
N MET A 123 -4.45 22.07 -4.99
CA MET A 123 -3.82 21.38 -3.89
C MET A 123 -4.72 20.22 -3.50
N SER A 124 -4.46 19.09 -4.17
CA SER A 124 -5.08 17.82 -3.89
C SER A 124 -4.94 17.46 -2.42
N ASP A 125 -5.94 16.74 -1.87
CA ASP A 125 -5.99 16.23 -0.50
C ASP A 125 -4.91 15.16 -0.23
N HIS A 126 -3.64 15.58 -0.20
CA HIS A 126 -2.48 14.69 -0.14
C HIS A 126 -2.39 13.89 1.15
N VAL A 127 -2.95 14.42 2.24
CA VAL A 127 -3.02 13.68 3.52
C VAL A 127 -3.95 12.47 3.38
N PHE A 128 -5.15 12.66 2.83
CA PHE A 128 -6.07 11.56 2.59
C PHE A 128 -5.55 10.59 1.53
N LEU A 129 -5.06 11.09 0.39
CA LEU A 129 -4.52 10.25 -0.67
C LEU A 129 -3.25 9.51 -0.25
N GLY A 130 -2.38 10.15 0.53
CA GLY A 130 -1.20 9.54 1.13
C GLY A 130 -1.57 8.40 2.08
N SER A 131 -2.64 8.56 2.86
CA SER A 131 -3.14 7.50 3.74
C SER A 131 -3.55 6.22 2.98
N SER A 132 -4.05 6.35 1.74
CA SER A 132 -4.39 5.20 0.88
C SER A 132 -3.16 4.38 0.50
N LEU A 133 -2.04 5.06 0.23
CA LEU A 133 -0.78 4.38 -0.05
C LEU A 133 -0.17 3.80 1.20
N ALA A 134 -0.20 4.55 2.31
CA ALA A 134 0.28 4.02 3.58
C ALA A 134 -0.46 2.73 3.96
N ALA A 135 -1.77 2.63 3.68
CA ALA A 135 -2.57 1.44 3.95
C ALA A 135 -2.11 0.25 3.09
N VAL A 136 -1.96 0.45 1.78
CA VAL A 136 -1.51 -0.61 0.86
C VAL A 136 -0.07 -1.05 1.16
N LEU A 137 0.84 -0.09 1.37
CA LEU A 137 2.25 -0.35 1.67
C LEU A 137 2.42 -1.05 3.03
N GLY A 138 1.65 -0.62 4.03
CA GLY A 138 1.62 -1.26 5.34
C GLY A 138 1.10 -2.70 5.27
N ALA A 139 0.02 -2.92 4.51
CA ALA A 139 -0.50 -4.27 4.29
C ALA A 139 0.50 -5.17 3.57
N GLU A 140 1.15 -4.68 2.51
CA GLU A 140 2.20 -5.43 1.82
C GLU A 140 3.38 -5.76 2.76
N ALA A 141 3.82 -4.81 3.59
CA ALA A 141 4.89 -5.06 4.55
C ALA A 141 4.50 -6.19 5.53
N VAL A 142 3.28 -6.17 6.06
CA VAL A 142 2.76 -7.24 6.92
C VAL A 142 2.74 -8.57 6.18
N LEU A 143 2.15 -8.64 4.98
CA LEU A 143 2.06 -9.87 4.20
C LEU A 143 3.44 -10.44 3.83
N ILE A 144 4.41 -9.58 3.51
CA ILE A 144 5.79 -10.00 3.24
C ILE A 144 6.45 -10.55 4.50
N CYS A 145 6.29 -9.90 5.66
CA CYS A 145 6.80 -10.41 6.93
C CYS A 145 6.22 -11.78 7.27
N LEU A 146 4.92 -11.98 7.07
CA LEU A 146 4.28 -13.29 7.25
C LEU A 146 4.81 -14.33 6.28
N HIS A 147 5.07 -13.94 5.04
CA HIS A 147 5.64 -14.84 4.05
C HIS A 147 7.05 -15.26 4.48
N ILE A 148 7.87 -14.33 4.96
CA ILE A 148 9.21 -14.63 5.49
C ILE A 148 9.13 -15.58 6.70
N ASP A 149 8.25 -15.30 7.66
CA ASP A 149 8.09 -16.09 8.89
C ASP A 149 7.62 -17.53 8.60
N ARG A 150 6.55 -17.69 7.82
CA ARG A 150 6.05 -19.01 7.40
C ARG A 150 7.09 -19.81 6.62
N ARG A 151 8.02 -19.14 5.94
CA ARG A 151 9.12 -19.79 5.21
C ARG A 151 10.28 -20.22 6.08
N ALA A 152 10.45 -19.67 7.29
CA ALA A 152 11.46 -20.12 8.24
C ALA A 152 11.32 -21.63 8.52
N VAL A 153 10.10 -22.17 8.43
CA VAL A 153 9.76 -23.57 8.74
C VAL A 153 9.78 -24.48 7.50
N ALA A 154 9.92 -23.95 6.27
CA ALA A 154 9.82 -24.74 5.03
C ALA A 154 11.18 -25.33 4.57
N PRO A 155 11.26 -26.64 4.23
CA PRO A 155 12.52 -27.34 3.91
C PRO A 155 13.05 -27.12 2.48
N ARG A 156 12.23 -26.63 1.53
CA ARG A 156 12.65 -26.35 0.14
C ARG A 156 12.42 -24.89 -0.20
N ARG A 157 13.50 -24.23 -0.66
CA ARG A 157 13.50 -22.80 -0.98
C ARG A 157 14.13 -22.56 -2.34
N HIS A 158 13.48 -21.74 -3.16
CA HIS A 158 14.14 -21.20 -4.33
C HIS A 158 15.11 -20.10 -3.86
N PRO A 159 16.38 -20.09 -4.29
CA PRO A 159 17.39 -19.16 -3.77
C PRO A 159 17.03 -17.69 -4.01
N ALA A 160 16.27 -17.39 -5.07
CA ALA A 160 15.83 -16.04 -5.38
C ALA A 160 14.59 -15.57 -4.60
N GLU A 161 13.87 -16.43 -3.89
CA GLU A 161 12.64 -16.05 -3.18
C GLU A 161 12.93 -15.07 -2.02
N HIS A 162 13.90 -15.42 -1.17
CA HIS A 162 14.28 -14.63 -0.01
C HIS A 162 14.75 -13.21 -0.37
N PRO A 163 15.68 -12.99 -1.32
CA PRO A 163 16.09 -11.64 -1.69
C PRO A 163 14.93 -10.82 -2.31
N LEU A 164 13.98 -11.44 -3.01
CA LEU A 164 12.81 -10.72 -3.53
C LEU A 164 11.90 -10.21 -2.42
N LEU A 165 11.65 -11.02 -1.39
CA LEU A 165 10.85 -10.61 -0.23
C LEU A 165 11.52 -9.47 0.53
N TRP A 166 12.82 -9.56 0.78
CA TRP A 166 13.57 -8.48 1.44
C TRP A 166 13.62 -7.21 0.61
N ALA A 167 13.80 -7.32 -0.72
CA ALA A 167 13.73 -6.17 -1.61
C ALA A 167 12.33 -5.52 -1.56
N GLY A 168 11.26 -6.33 -1.54
CA GLY A 168 9.89 -5.87 -1.37
C GLY A 168 9.67 -5.14 -0.05
N LEU A 169 10.15 -5.71 1.06
CA LEU A 169 10.03 -5.12 2.40
C LEU A 169 10.81 -3.80 2.51
N LEU A 170 12.03 -3.75 1.97
CA LEU A 170 12.83 -2.53 1.93
C LEU A 170 12.13 -1.46 1.09
N LEU A 171 11.57 -1.84 -0.06
CA LEU A 171 10.83 -0.91 -0.92
C LEU A 171 9.56 -0.40 -0.23
N CYS A 172 8.82 -1.26 0.49
CA CYS A 172 7.71 -0.84 1.35
C CYS A 172 8.16 0.22 2.36
N ALA A 173 9.25 -0.04 3.10
CA ALA A 173 9.73 0.87 4.14
C ALA A 173 10.15 2.23 3.57
N VAL A 174 10.91 2.23 2.47
CA VAL A 174 11.35 3.48 1.80
C VAL A 174 10.15 4.25 1.26
N MET A 175 9.22 3.57 0.56
CA MET A 175 8.03 4.24 0.03
C MET A 175 7.13 4.78 1.15
N LEU A 176 6.97 4.04 2.24
CA LEU A 176 6.18 4.49 3.39
C LEU A 176 6.81 5.71 4.04
N LEU A 177 8.14 5.73 4.22
CA LEU A 177 8.86 6.88 4.73
C LEU A 177 8.67 8.12 3.83
N LEU A 178 8.77 7.95 2.51
CA LEU A 178 8.56 9.04 1.55
C LEU A 178 7.11 9.54 1.56
N VAL A 179 6.12 8.66 1.60
CA VAL A 179 4.69 9.02 1.72
C VAL A 179 4.42 9.77 3.02
N CYS A 180 4.90 9.26 4.16
CA CYS A 180 4.74 9.92 5.45
C CYS A 180 5.47 11.27 5.50
N GLY A 181 6.67 11.36 4.92
CA GLY A 181 7.40 12.62 4.77
C GLY A 181 6.60 13.63 3.96
N ASP A 182 6.11 13.24 2.79
CA ASP A 182 5.29 14.09 1.92
C ASP A 182 4.01 14.57 2.61
N MET A 183 3.31 13.65 3.31
CA MET A 183 2.13 14.00 4.10
C MET A 183 2.47 15.00 5.21
N HIS A 184 3.60 14.81 5.90
CA HIS A 184 4.05 15.73 6.95
C HIS A 184 4.35 17.13 6.40
N PHE A 185 5.12 17.22 5.30
CA PHE A 185 5.42 18.51 4.66
C PHE A 185 4.14 19.18 4.15
N THR A 186 3.25 18.42 3.50
CA THR A 186 1.97 18.94 3.01
C THR A 186 1.10 19.46 4.15
N ALA A 187 0.94 18.69 5.24
CA ALA A 187 0.19 19.13 6.41
C ALA A 187 0.81 20.36 7.09
N ARG A 188 2.15 20.43 7.17
CA ARG A 188 2.84 21.49 7.91
C ARG A 188 2.83 22.85 7.21
N PHE A 189 2.98 22.84 5.89
CA PHE A 189 3.24 24.06 5.10
C PHE A 189 2.07 24.51 4.24
N PHE A 190 1.12 23.60 3.95
CA PHE A 190 0.16 23.86 2.89
C PHE A 190 -1.31 23.65 3.27
N HIS A 191 -1.60 23.00 4.40
CA HIS A 191 -2.97 22.84 4.90
C HIS A 191 -3.17 23.51 6.25
N MET A 192 -4.43 23.84 6.55
CA MET A 192 -4.79 24.17 7.92
C MET A 192 -4.68 22.93 8.82
N PRO A 193 -4.32 23.07 10.11
CA PRO A 193 -4.22 21.93 11.03
C PRO A 193 -5.52 21.12 11.12
N THR A 194 -6.67 21.78 11.05
CA THR A 194 -8.00 21.15 11.08
C THR A 194 -8.27 20.32 9.83
N GLU A 195 -7.93 20.82 8.64
CA GLU A 195 -8.04 20.07 7.38
C GLU A 195 -7.15 18.83 7.41
N SER A 196 -5.89 18.99 7.83
CA SER A 196 -4.94 17.89 7.98
C SER A 196 -5.44 16.83 8.97
N PHE A 197 -5.99 17.28 10.10
CA PHE A 197 -6.57 16.40 11.11
C PHE A 197 -7.73 15.59 10.55
N TRP A 198 -8.72 16.25 9.93
CA TRP A 198 -9.87 15.55 9.35
C TRP A 198 -9.49 14.66 8.18
N GLY A 199 -8.53 15.07 7.35
CA GLY A 199 -7.97 14.24 6.28
C GLY A 199 -7.31 12.97 6.83
N ALA A 200 -6.53 13.09 7.92
CA ALA A 200 -5.90 11.96 8.58
C ALA A 200 -6.93 11.02 9.24
N ILE A 201 -7.91 11.55 9.96
CA ILE A 201 -8.99 10.77 10.59
C ILE A 201 -9.82 10.03 9.53
N SER A 202 -10.18 10.72 8.44
CA SER A 202 -10.92 10.11 7.34
C SER A 202 -10.10 9.02 6.64
N GLY A 203 -8.81 9.27 6.43
CA GLY A 203 -7.88 8.29 5.88
C GLY A 203 -7.74 7.04 6.75
N LEU A 204 -7.63 7.23 8.07
CA LEU A 204 -7.61 6.14 9.03
C LEU A 204 -8.92 5.33 8.97
N GLY A 205 -10.06 6.01 9.04
CA GLY A 205 -11.38 5.36 9.10
C GLY A 205 -11.76 4.62 7.81
N ILE A 206 -11.56 5.26 6.66
CA ILE A 206 -12.04 4.75 5.36
C ILE A 206 -11.05 3.77 4.74
N LEU A 207 -9.75 3.92 4.99
CA LEU A 207 -8.72 3.17 4.26
C LEU A 207 -7.93 2.23 5.18
N GLN A 208 -7.42 2.73 6.31
CA GLN A 208 -6.58 1.92 7.20
C GLN A 208 -7.39 0.89 7.99
N LEU A 209 -8.49 1.28 8.62
CA LEU A 209 -9.30 0.36 9.44
C LEU A 209 -9.83 -0.84 8.66
N PRO A 210 -10.38 -0.70 7.44
CA PRO A 210 -10.81 -1.86 6.66
C PRO A 210 -9.67 -2.81 6.28
N VAL A 211 -8.50 -2.25 5.95
CA VAL A 211 -7.30 -3.03 5.63
C VAL A 211 -6.79 -3.77 6.86
N CYS A 212 -6.69 -3.10 8.00
CA CYS A 212 -6.32 -3.72 9.28
C CYS A 212 -7.30 -4.83 9.66
N TRP A 213 -8.61 -4.58 9.54
CA TRP A 213 -9.63 -5.58 9.82
C TRP A 213 -9.52 -6.79 8.89
N TRP A 214 -9.28 -6.58 7.59
CA TRP A 214 -9.04 -7.66 6.64
C TRP A 214 -7.82 -8.50 7.02
N LEU A 215 -6.69 -7.86 7.35
CA LEU A 215 -5.49 -8.56 7.82
C LEU A 215 -5.76 -9.37 9.09
N LEU A 216 -6.41 -8.76 10.10
CA LEU A 216 -6.80 -9.42 11.36
C LEU A 216 -7.71 -10.63 11.13
N ARG A 217 -8.70 -10.51 10.24
CA ARG A 217 -9.59 -11.62 9.88
C ARG A 217 -8.82 -12.74 9.17
N GLY A 218 -7.86 -12.40 8.31
CA GLY A 218 -6.98 -13.37 7.66
C GLY A 218 -6.20 -14.21 8.69
N PHE A 219 -5.73 -13.58 9.77
CA PHE A 219 -5.07 -14.29 10.87
C PHE A 219 -6.01 -15.21 11.65
N SER A 220 -7.26 -14.81 11.89
CA SER A 220 -8.21 -15.63 12.65
C SER A 220 -8.61 -16.93 11.93
N HIS A 221 -8.65 -16.93 10.59
CA HIS A 221 -9.01 -18.12 9.80
C HIS A 221 -7.84 -19.08 9.54
N ALA A 222 -6.61 -18.70 9.88
CA ALA A 222 -5.44 -19.55 9.70
C ALA A 222 -5.42 -20.78 10.65
N GLY A 223 -6.29 -20.81 11.66
CA GLY A 223 -6.56 -21.97 12.51
C GLY A 223 -5.42 -22.37 13.46
N PRO A 224 -5.72 -22.96 14.63
CA PRO A 224 -4.72 -23.41 15.62
C PRO A 224 -3.85 -24.61 15.18
N HIS A 225 -3.99 -25.12 13.96
CA HIS A 225 -3.22 -26.26 13.45
C HIS A 225 -1.78 -25.92 13.03
N ALA A 226 -1.32 -24.68 13.27
CA ALA A 226 0.03 -24.22 13.01
C ALA A 226 0.82 -23.91 14.30
N ALA A 227 0.37 -24.38 15.47
CA ALA A 227 1.26 -24.48 16.62
C ALA A 227 2.12 -25.75 16.47
N PRO A 228 3.46 -25.65 16.61
CA PRO A 228 4.37 -26.79 16.52
C PRO A 228 4.09 -27.86 17.59
#